data_AF-A0A7J9HZE5-F1
#
_entry.id   AF-A0A7J9HZE5-F1
#
_cell.length_a   1.000
_cell.length_b   1.000
_cell.length_c   1.000
_cell.angle_alpha   90.00
_cell.angle_beta   90.00
_cell.angle_gamma   90.00
#
_symmetry.space_group_name_H-M   'P 1'
#
loop_
_entity.id
_entity.type
_entity.pdbx_description
1 polymer ?
#
loop_
_entity_poly.entity_id
_entity_poly.type
_entity_poly.pdbx_seq_one_letter_code
_entity_poly.pdbx_strand_id
1 'polypeptide(L)'
;MRALLSPESSSLYFTSINIVSRDPNPCRSRTSLYFLKRDGGCRLIRRKPRSTAVKAVLDSATIEELGLNESDMRNPAISSTYRRSMLPKPNQTVLEAQARICTGPTQTRPLSEEQAFKVLDTILRSVRGELKDEEQVSKAQIGAFFAGMTIRANSFPEETQWSEGERRAMNLFWPLLLRALPPDVIFIADPEGSIMGLGNSVGPQFIGNGTTEMRLVGALREILAGGHLGYEEVQGVLKDVLPLKFEDGKSTGVSESLLSAFLIGQRMNRETDRELKAYCLAFDDELGPAPVADVSSLTHYGEPYDGNTRFFRSTLFVAAVRSCYGESSLLHGVEWMPPKGGVTEEQMLNFMGANTNLSLHQAKELIE
;
A
#
# COMPACT_ATOMS: atom_id res chain seq x y z
N MET A 1 -8.56 -55.84 39.37
CA MET A 1 -8.18 -55.28 40.69
C MET A 1 -7.75 -53.84 40.46
N ARG A 2 -8.66 -52.85 40.38
CA ARG A 2 -9.28 -52.04 41.45
C ARG A 2 -8.28 -51.27 42.33
N ALA A 3 -8.18 -49.96 42.08
CA ALA A 3 -8.12 -48.82 43.01
C ALA A 3 -7.81 -47.57 42.13
N LEU A 4 -8.72 -46.68 41.73
CA LEU A 4 -9.54 -45.72 42.51
C LEU A 4 -8.78 -45.12 43.69
N LEU A 5 -8.48 -43.83 43.62
CA LEU A 5 -8.62 -42.81 44.67
C LEU A 5 -8.22 -41.42 44.12
N SER A 6 -9.22 -40.58 43.85
CA SER A 6 -9.23 -39.14 44.12
C SER A 6 -10.30 -38.93 45.20
N PRO A 7 -10.21 -37.93 46.11
CA PRO A 7 -10.39 -36.48 45.85
C PRO A 7 -9.42 -35.61 46.72
N GLU A 8 -9.22 -34.30 46.53
CA GLU A 8 -10.09 -33.20 46.96
C GLU A 8 -9.50 -31.82 46.56
N SER A 9 -10.31 -31.05 45.82
CA SER A 9 -10.68 -29.65 46.04
C SER A 9 -9.66 -28.57 46.47
N SER A 10 -9.54 -27.55 45.60
CA SER A 10 -9.52 -26.14 46.00
C SER A 10 -10.30 -25.31 44.97
N SER A 11 -11.55 -25.03 45.29
CA SER A 11 -12.44 -24.07 44.62
C SER A 11 -12.10 -22.65 45.05
N LEU A 12 -11.91 -21.73 44.11
CA LEU A 12 -12.21 -20.32 44.34
C LEU A 12 -13.22 -19.85 43.29
N TYR A 13 -14.34 -19.42 43.86
CA TYR A 13 -15.61 -19.02 43.30
C TYR A 13 -15.49 -17.78 42.41
N PHE A 14 -16.06 -17.83 41.20
CA PHE A 14 -16.63 -16.64 40.56
C PHE A 14 -18.14 -16.78 40.58
N THR A 15 -18.77 -16.13 41.55
CA THR A 15 -20.21 -15.96 41.66
C THR A 15 -20.72 -15.09 40.52
N SER A 16 -21.64 -15.65 39.74
CA SER A 16 -22.59 -14.90 38.92
C SER A 16 -23.52 -14.08 39.81
N ILE A 17 -23.71 -12.81 39.51
CA ILE A 17 -24.82 -12.01 40.03
C ILE A 17 -25.68 -11.58 38.84
N ASN A 18 -26.85 -12.19 38.74
CA ASN A 18 -28.03 -11.65 38.07
C ASN A 18 -28.91 -10.97 39.14
N ILE A 19 -29.88 -10.18 38.67
CA ILE A 19 -31.09 -9.62 39.34
C ILE A 19 -30.95 -8.13 39.72
N VAL A 20 -31.84 -7.19 39.41
CA VAL A 20 -33.10 -7.13 38.63
C VAL A 20 -33.41 -5.66 38.31
N SER A 21 -34.12 -5.46 37.19
CA SER A 21 -34.90 -4.28 36.79
C SER A 21 -35.59 -3.49 37.92
N ARG A 22 -35.49 -2.15 37.86
CA ARG A 22 -36.61 -1.23 38.13
C ARG A 22 -36.29 0.19 37.64
N ASP A 23 -36.90 0.55 36.52
CA ASP A 23 -37.26 1.93 36.16
C ASP A 23 -38.46 2.36 37.05
N PRO A 24 -38.63 3.64 37.41
CA PRO A 24 -39.05 4.65 36.43
C PRO A 24 -38.44 6.07 36.58
N ASN A 25 -38.06 6.65 35.44
CA ASN A 25 -38.25 8.05 34.93
C ASN A 25 -38.85 9.15 35.85
N PRO A 26 -38.69 10.47 35.50
CA PRO A 26 -37.65 11.14 34.71
C PRO A 26 -37.19 12.47 35.35
N CYS A 27 -35.95 12.93 35.10
CA CYS A 27 -35.59 14.33 35.32
C CYS A 27 -34.93 14.92 34.07
N ARG A 28 -35.75 15.69 33.33
CA ARG A 28 -35.34 16.55 32.22
C ARG A 28 -34.43 17.66 32.74
N SER A 29 -33.15 17.63 32.40
CA SER A 29 -32.30 18.81 32.43
C SER A 29 -32.26 19.42 31.03
N ARG A 30 -33.18 20.36 30.78
CA ARG A 30 -33.10 21.30 29.67
C ARG A 30 -31.94 22.27 29.95
N THR A 31 -30.89 22.25 29.14
CA THR A 31 -30.00 23.40 28.98
C THR A 31 -30.38 24.12 27.69
N SER A 32 -31.35 25.02 27.80
CA SER A 32 -31.57 26.09 26.82
C SER A 32 -30.52 27.16 27.08
N LEU A 33 -29.54 27.32 26.18
CA LEU A 33 -28.69 28.51 26.19
C LEU A 33 -29.46 29.66 25.53
N TYR A 34 -29.91 30.59 26.36
CA TYR A 34 -30.43 31.88 25.95
C TYR A 34 -29.29 32.73 25.39
N PHE A 35 -29.41 33.17 24.13
CA PHE A 35 -28.57 34.23 23.58
C PHE A 35 -28.92 35.55 24.28
N LEU A 36 -28.01 36.04 25.12
CA LEU A 36 -28.09 37.38 25.69
C LEU A 36 -27.75 38.41 24.59
N LYS A 37 -28.77 39.13 24.10
CA LYS A 37 -28.55 40.36 23.32
C LYS A 37 -27.84 41.38 24.21
N ARG A 38 -26.64 41.79 23.82
CA ARG A 38 -26.02 43.02 24.32
C ARG A 38 -25.88 44.00 23.16
N ASP A 39 -26.73 45.00 23.18
CA ASP A 39 -26.60 46.22 22.37
C ASP A 39 -25.34 46.99 22.78
N GLY A 40 -24.62 47.51 21.79
CA GLY A 40 -23.52 48.44 22.02
C GLY A 40 -22.60 48.68 20.84
N GLY A 41 -22.92 49.69 20.03
CA GLY A 41 -21.91 50.60 19.45
C GLY A 41 -21.26 50.23 18.13
N CYS A 42 -21.81 50.77 17.04
CA CYS A 42 -21.29 50.75 15.69
C CYS A 42 -19.82 51.23 15.55
N ARG A 43 -18.98 50.43 14.89
CA ARG A 43 -17.94 50.93 13.96
C ARG A 43 -18.00 50.13 12.67
N LEU A 44 -18.71 50.68 11.69
CA LEU A 44 -18.80 50.17 10.32
C LEU A 44 -17.45 50.37 9.62
N ILE A 45 -16.59 49.35 9.64
CA ILE A 45 -15.53 49.21 8.62
C ILE A 45 -16.09 48.38 7.49
N ARG A 46 -16.50 49.08 6.43
CA ARG A 46 -16.98 48.53 5.16
C ARG A 46 -15.86 47.73 4.48
N ARG A 47 -15.75 46.43 4.77
CA ARG A 47 -15.06 45.48 3.89
C ARG A 47 -16.12 44.75 3.04
N LYS A 48 -16.01 44.91 1.73
CA LYS A 48 -16.87 44.25 0.73
C LYS A 48 -16.77 42.73 0.89
N PRO A 49 -17.87 41.96 0.93
CA PRO A 49 -17.79 40.52 0.77
C PRO A 49 -17.59 40.24 -0.73
N ARG A 50 -16.42 39.71 -1.11
CA ARG A 50 -16.30 38.96 -2.36
C ARG A 50 -16.88 37.57 -2.07
N SER A 51 -18.18 37.41 -2.25
CA SER A 51 -18.79 36.08 -2.32
C SER A 51 -18.52 35.51 -3.71
N THR A 52 -17.48 34.71 -3.87
CA THR A 52 -17.40 33.73 -4.96
C THR A 52 -17.99 32.43 -4.45
N ALA A 53 -19.33 32.39 -4.33
CA ALA A 53 -20.05 31.14 -4.29
C ALA A 53 -19.94 30.54 -5.70
N VAL A 54 -18.94 29.69 -5.92
CA VAL A 54 -18.85 28.89 -7.14
C VAL A 54 -20.01 27.91 -7.09
N LYS A 55 -21.05 28.21 -7.87
CA LYS A 55 -22.21 27.36 -8.06
C LYS A 55 -21.76 26.19 -8.94
N ALA A 56 -21.14 25.18 -8.34
CA ALA A 56 -20.67 23.99 -9.05
C ALA A 56 -21.81 22.99 -9.21
N VAL A 57 -22.67 23.25 -10.19
CA VAL A 57 -23.45 22.21 -10.85
C VAL A 57 -23.23 22.44 -12.35
N LEU A 58 -22.13 21.90 -12.87
CA LEU A 58 -22.02 21.65 -14.31
C LEU A 58 -22.28 20.16 -14.50
N ASP A 59 -23.29 19.88 -15.31
CA ASP A 59 -23.67 18.54 -15.71
C ASP A 59 -22.59 17.97 -16.63
N SER A 60 -22.32 16.66 -16.55
CA SER A 60 -21.23 16.03 -17.30
C SER A 60 -21.38 16.18 -18.82
N ALA A 61 -22.62 16.35 -19.29
CA ALA A 61 -22.95 16.58 -20.69
C ALA A 61 -22.49 17.95 -21.22
N THR A 62 -22.33 18.97 -20.36
CA THR A 62 -21.96 20.33 -20.79
C THR A 62 -20.45 20.50 -20.99
N ILE A 63 -19.64 19.55 -20.50
CA ILE A 63 -18.17 19.58 -20.62
C ILE A 63 -17.70 19.08 -21.99
N GLU A 64 -18.39 18.10 -22.59
CA GLU A 64 -18.09 17.62 -23.96
C GLU A 64 -18.37 18.68 -25.04
N GLU A 65 -19.37 19.54 -24.83
CA GLU A 65 -19.84 20.51 -25.83
C GLU A 65 -18.96 21.78 -25.93
N LEU A 66 -18.10 22.05 -24.94
CA LEU A 66 -17.32 23.29 -24.83
C LEU A 66 -15.84 23.19 -25.22
N GLY A 67 -15.33 22.00 -25.59
CA GLY A 67 -13.96 21.85 -26.12
C GLY A 67 -12.86 22.41 -25.20
N LEU A 68 -13.10 22.47 -23.89
CA LEU A 68 -12.12 22.92 -22.91
C LEU A 68 -11.13 21.79 -22.65
N ASN A 69 -9.83 22.05 -22.89
CA ASN A 69 -8.77 21.11 -22.54
C ASN A 69 -8.86 20.75 -21.05
N GLU A 70 -9.04 19.46 -20.76
CA GLU A 70 -8.96 18.83 -19.43
C GLU A 70 -7.57 19.04 -18.80
N SER A 71 -7.25 20.26 -18.43
CA SER A 71 -6.01 20.59 -17.74
C SER A 71 -6.22 20.51 -16.23
N ASP A 72 -5.60 19.47 -15.66
CA ASP A 72 -5.06 19.34 -14.30
C ASP A 72 -5.98 19.47 -13.07
N MET A 73 -7.30 19.61 -13.22
CA MET A 73 -8.22 19.51 -12.08
C MET A 73 -9.34 18.52 -12.36
N ARG A 74 -9.02 17.21 -12.35
CA ARG A 74 -10.05 16.17 -12.31
C ARG A 74 -10.91 16.39 -11.05
N ASN A 75 -12.24 16.44 -11.19
CA ASN A 75 -13.17 16.64 -10.08
C ASN A 75 -13.39 15.33 -9.30
N PRO A 76 -12.94 15.20 -8.03
CA PRO A 76 -12.95 13.94 -7.28
C PRO A 76 -14.35 13.39 -7.03
N ALA A 77 -15.38 14.21 -7.21
CA ALA A 77 -16.77 13.77 -7.14
C ALA A 77 -17.27 13.06 -8.43
N ILE A 78 -16.56 13.17 -9.56
CA ILE A 78 -17.04 12.69 -10.88
C ILE A 78 -16.06 11.69 -11.51
N SER A 79 -14.75 11.86 -11.33
CA SER A 79 -13.76 10.98 -11.99
C SER A 79 -13.62 9.64 -11.25
N SER A 80 -13.66 8.55 -12.02
CA SER A 80 -13.47 7.19 -11.51
C SER A 80 -12.01 6.82 -11.28
N THR A 81 -11.04 7.59 -11.82
CA THR A 81 -9.60 7.34 -11.63
C THR A 81 -8.78 8.63 -11.55
N TYR A 82 -8.01 8.77 -10.47
CA TYR A 82 -7.12 9.93 -10.22
C TYR A 82 -5.65 9.67 -10.55
N ARG A 83 -5.39 8.63 -11.33
CA ARG A 83 -4.02 8.29 -11.70
C ARG A 83 -3.41 9.42 -12.52
N ARG A 84 -2.28 9.96 -12.06
CA ARG A 84 -1.45 10.92 -12.81
C ARG A 84 -1.05 10.31 -14.17
N SER A 85 -1.22 11.09 -15.24
CA SER A 85 -0.89 10.68 -16.62
C SER A 85 0.60 10.38 -16.82
N MET A 86 1.47 10.99 -16.01
CA MET A 86 2.92 10.78 -16.08
C MET A 86 3.38 9.41 -15.55
N LEU A 87 2.53 8.66 -14.84
CA LEU A 87 2.89 7.35 -14.28
C LEU A 87 2.71 6.24 -15.33
N PRO A 88 3.77 5.52 -15.74
CA PRO A 88 3.69 4.48 -16.76
C PRO A 88 2.66 3.41 -16.42
N LYS A 89 1.76 3.09 -17.35
CA LYS A 89 0.72 2.08 -17.13
C LYS A 89 1.37 0.69 -17.03
N PRO A 90 0.98 -0.13 -16.04
CA PRO A 90 1.45 -1.51 -15.97
C PRO A 90 0.86 -2.31 -17.14
N ASN A 91 1.58 -3.34 -17.57
CA ASN A 91 1.02 -4.31 -18.50
C ASN A 91 -0.17 -5.02 -17.83
N GLN A 92 -1.35 -4.91 -18.45
CA GLN A 92 -2.61 -5.34 -17.85
C GLN A 92 -2.69 -6.86 -17.68
N THR A 93 -2.17 -7.63 -18.64
CA THR A 93 -2.14 -9.10 -18.58
C THR A 93 -1.35 -9.58 -17.36
N VAL A 94 -0.17 -9.00 -17.13
CA VAL A 94 0.67 -9.36 -15.98
C VAL A 94 0.06 -8.85 -14.67
N LEU A 95 -0.52 -7.65 -14.65
CA LEU A 95 -1.18 -7.09 -13.48
C LEU A 95 -2.34 -7.98 -13.00
N GLU A 96 -3.18 -8.47 -13.92
CA GLU A 96 -4.29 -9.38 -13.61
C GLU A 96 -3.80 -10.71 -13.04
N ALA A 97 -2.68 -11.23 -13.55
CA ALA A 97 -2.05 -12.43 -13.03
C ALA A 97 -1.53 -12.20 -11.61
N GLN A 98 -0.81 -11.10 -11.37
CA GLN A 98 -0.30 -10.73 -10.04
C GLN A 98 -1.43 -10.58 -9.02
N ALA A 99 -2.57 -9.99 -9.39
CA ALA A 99 -3.74 -9.87 -8.52
C ALA A 99 -4.35 -11.22 -8.08
N ARG A 100 -3.98 -12.32 -8.75
CA ARG A 100 -4.39 -13.69 -8.41
C ARG A 100 -3.32 -14.45 -7.63
N ILE A 101 -2.06 -14.33 -8.02
CA ILE A 101 -0.98 -15.18 -7.50
C ILE A 101 -0.10 -14.50 -6.45
N CYS A 102 0.01 -13.17 -6.48
CA CYS A 102 0.85 -12.42 -5.56
C CYS A 102 0.07 -12.05 -4.28
N THR A 103 -0.54 -13.06 -3.67
CA THR A 103 -1.32 -12.93 -2.44
C THR A 103 -0.85 -13.92 -1.39
N GLY A 104 -1.37 -13.84 -0.16
CA GLY A 104 -0.92 -14.70 0.93
C GLY A 104 -1.19 -16.19 0.70
N PRO A 105 -0.66 -17.07 1.57
CA PRO A 105 -0.66 -18.53 1.42
C PRO A 105 -2.05 -19.16 1.24
N THR A 106 -3.10 -18.49 1.73
CA THR A 106 -4.49 -18.99 1.69
C THR A 106 -5.39 -18.26 0.68
N GLN A 107 -4.94 -17.13 0.13
CA GLN A 107 -5.76 -16.29 -0.76
C GLN A 107 -5.38 -16.44 -2.24
N THR A 108 -4.22 -17.05 -2.47
CA THR A 108 -3.66 -17.25 -3.80
C THR A 108 -4.52 -18.16 -4.63
N ARG A 109 -4.78 -17.73 -5.87
CA ARG A 109 -5.59 -18.44 -6.85
C ARG A 109 -4.72 -18.78 -8.05
N PRO A 110 -4.32 -20.06 -8.22
CA PRO A 110 -3.54 -20.49 -9.36
C PRO A 110 -4.15 -20.04 -10.70
N LEU A 111 -3.28 -19.80 -11.68
CA LEU A 111 -3.71 -19.47 -13.04
C LEU A 111 -4.20 -20.74 -13.76
N SER A 112 -5.15 -20.55 -14.68
CA SER A 112 -5.45 -21.59 -15.67
C SER A 112 -4.28 -21.74 -16.66
N GLU A 113 -4.27 -22.82 -17.44
CA GLU A 113 -3.25 -23.03 -18.47
C GLU A 113 -3.20 -21.88 -19.48
N GLU A 114 -4.35 -21.50 -20.04
CA GLU A 114 -4.44 -20.38 -21.00
C GLU A 114 -3.93 -19.07 -20.41
N GLN A 115 -4.24 -18.79 -19.13
CA GLN A 115 -3.75 -17.61 -18.43
C GLN A 115 -2.23 -17.65 -18.24
N ALA A 116 -1.69 -18.79 -17.79
CA ALA A 116 -0.26 -18.96 -17.58
C ALA A 116 0.53 -18.83 -18.90
N PHE A 117 0.05 -19.45 -19.97
CA PHE A 117 0.64 -19.32 -21.31
C PHE A 117 0.63 -17.86 -21.79
N LYS A 118 -0.51 -17.17 -21.67
CA LYS A 118 -0.65 -15.77 -22.07
C LYS A 118 0.32 -14.87 -21.31
N VAL A 119 0.46 -15.06 -20.01
CA VAL A 119 1.34 -14.23 -19.15
C VAL A 119 2.81 -14.47 -19.49
N LEU A 120 3.25 -15.73 -19.57
CA LEU A 120 4.65 -16.06 -19.88
C LEU A 120 5.04 -15.65 -21.31
N ASP A 121 4.14 -15.79 -22.29
CA ASP A 121 4.34 -15.27 -23.65
C ASP A 121 4.47 -13.74 -23.65
N THR A 122 3.59 -13.04 -22.92
CA THR A 122 3.64 -11.57 -22.80
C THR A 122 4.96 -11.11 -22.19
N ILE A 123 5.45 -11.77 -21.13
CA ILE A 123 6.74 -11.48 -20.52
C ILE A 123 7.88 -11.73 -21.51
N LEU A 124 7.88 -12.87 -22.21
CA LEU A 124 8.92 -13.21 -23.17
C LEU A 124 8.98 -12.19 -24.33
N ARG A 125 7.84 -11.85 -24.90
CA ARG A 125 7.72 -10.84 -25.97
C ARG A 125 8.14 -9.46 -25.49
N SER A 126 7.79 -9.09 -24.25
CA SER A 126 8.20 -7.80 -23.68
C SER A 126 9.72 -7.71 -23.53
N VAL A 127 10.35 -8.75 -22.98
CA VAL A 127 11.80 -8.80 -22.77
C VAL A 127 12.57 -8.78 -24.10
N ARG A 128 11.98 -9.34 -25.16
CA ARG A 128 12.54 -9.28 -26.52
C ARG A 128 12.27 -7.96 -27.27
N GLY A 129 11.48 -7.05 -26.69
CA GLY A 129 11.07 -5.81 -27.35
C GLY A 129 10.07 -6.01 -28.49
N GLU A 130 9.31 -7.10 -28.46
CA GLU A 130 8.34 -7.48 -29.51
C GLU A 130 6.93 -6.90 -29.27
N LEU A 131 6.66 -6.31 -28.10
CA LEU A 131 5.42 -5.59 -27.82
C LEU A 131 5.48 -4.18 -28.43
N LYS A 132 4.74 -3.93 -29.50
CA LYS A 132 4.71 -2.62 -30.19
C LYS A 132 3.52 -1.76 -29.81
N ASP A 133 2.34 -2.38 -29.68
CA ASP A 133 1.06 -1.70 -29.44
C ASP A 133 0.54 -1.91 -28.00
N GLU A 134 1.29 -2.62 -27.16
CA GLU A 134 0.95 -2.93 -25.78
C GLU A 134 2.00 -2.35 -24.82
N GLU A 135 1.56 -2.00 -23.61
CA GLU A 135 2.47 -1.54 -22.54
C GLU A 135 3.50 -2.62 -22.22
N GLN A 136 4.78 -2.23 -22.14
CA GLN A 136 5.85 -3.15 -21.77
C GLN A 136 5.67 -3.63 -20.33
N VAL A 137 6.04 -4.89 -20.08
CA VAL A 137 6.09 -5.43 -18.72
C VAL A 137 7.29 -4.83 -18.01
N SER A 138 7.05 -4.07 -16.94
CA SER A 138 8.13 -3.44 -16.19
C SER A 138 8.98 -4.48 -15.45
N LYS A 139 10.24 -4.14 -15.15
CA LYS A 139 11.12 -5.00 -14.32
C LYS A 139 10.49 -5.30 -12.96
N ALA A 140 9.80 -4.33 -12.38
CA ALA A 140 9.04 -4.51 -11.14
C ALA A 140 7.89 -5.53 -11.29
N GLN A 141 7.17 -5.52 -12.43
CA GLN A 141 6.14 -6.52 -12.68
C GLN A 141 6.73 -7.93 -12.83
N ILE A 142 7.85 -8.06 -13.55
CA ILE A 142 8.53 -9.33 -13.76
C ILE A 142 9.05 -9.89 -12.42
N GLY A 143 9.75 -9.06 -11.63
CA GLY A 143 10.28 -9.45 -10.33
C GLY A 143 9.18 -9.90 -9.37
N ALA A 144 8.10 -9.12 -9.25
CA ALA A 144 7.00 -9.49 -8.38
C ALA A 144 6.23 -10.75 -8.85
N PHE A 145 6.05 -10.92 -10.17
CA PHE A 145 5.40 -12.11 -10.72
C PHE A 145 6.21 -13.38 -10.41
N PHE A 146 7.51 -13.38 -10.70
CA PHE A 146 8.35 -14.55 -10.47
C PHE A 146 8.57 -14.83 -8.99
N ALA A 147 8.69 -13.81 -8.13
CA ALA A 147 8.73 -14.03 -6.68
C ALA A 147 7.48 -14.76 -6.19
N GLY A 148 6.31 -14.35 -6.69
CA GLY A 148 5.05 -15.04 -6.37
C GLY A 148 5.00 -16.48 -6.89
N MET A 149 5.49 -16.73 -8.10
CA MET A 149 5.60 -18.09 -8.63
C MET A 149 6.54 -18.95 -7.76
N THR A 150 7.72 -18.46 -7.40
CA THR A 150 8.74 -19.18 -6.64
C THR A 150 8.27 -19.52 -5.22
N ILE A 151 7.77 -18.53 -4.47
CA ILE A 151 7.29 -18.73 -3.10
C ILE A 151 6.17 -19.77 -3.05
N ARG A 152 5.24 -19.68 -4.02
CA ARG A 152 4.14 -20.65 -4.14
C ARG A 152 4.64 -22.06 -4.40
N ALA A 153 5.66 -22.22 -5.24
CA ALA A 153 6.23 -23.54 -5.52
C ALA A 153 6.95 -24.13 -4.30
N ASN A 154 7.64 -23.28 -3.53
CA ASN A 154 8.54 -23.74 -2.47
C ASN A 154 7.85 -23.97 -1.12
N SER A 155 6.87 -23.14 -0.76
CA SER A 155 6.45 -23.02 0.65
C SER A 155 4.94 -23.05 0.88
N PHE A 156 4.13 -22.73 -0.12
CA PHE A 156 2.69 -22.61 0.07
C PHE A 156 1.98 -23.97 0.10
N PRO A 157 0.79 -24.07 0.73
CA PRO A 157 -0.03 -25.27 0.72
C PRO A 157 -0.40 -25.74 -0.70
N GLU A 158 -0.57 -27.05 -0.89
CA GLU A 158 -0.82 -27.68 -2.22
C GLU A 158 -1.90 -26.98 -3.06
N GLU A 159 -3.00 -26.53 -2.43
CA GLU A 159 -4.12 -25.86 -3.08
C GLU A 159 -3.73 -24.52 -3.74
N THR A 160 -2.69 -23.86 -3.23
CA THR A 160 -2.22 -22.55 -3.69
C THR A 160 -0.86 -22.62 -4.40
N GLN A 161 -0.25 -23.82 -4.50
CA GLN A 161 0.92 -24.08 -5.35
C GLN A 161 0.58 -24.00 -6.84
N TRP A 162 1.55 -24.30 -7.70
CA TRP A 162 1.35 -24.27 -9.14
C TRP A 162 0.29 -25.27 -9.60
N SER A 163 -0.66 -24.78 -10.38
CA SER A 163 -1.59 -25.63 -11.11
C SER A 163 -0.85 -26.48 -12.14
N GLU A 164 -1.47 -27.58 -12.57
CA GLU A 164 -0.96 -28.38 -13.68
C GLU A 164 -0.78 -27.57 -14.98
N GLY A 165 -1.63 -26.57 -15.19
CA GLY A 165 -1.50 -25.64 -16.32
C GLY A 165 -0.28 -24.72 -16.20
N GLU A 166 -0.03 -24.18 -15.00
CA GLU A 166 1.17 -23.38 -14.71
C GLU A 166 2.45 -24.21 -14.88
N ARG A 167 2.47 -25.47 -14.41
CA ARG A 167 3.60 -26.40 -14.60
C ARG A 167 3.89 -26.64 -16.08
N ARG A 168 2.86 -26.95 -16.88
CA ARG A 168 3.00 -27.15 -18.33
C ARG A 168 3.51 -25.90 -19.05
N ALA A 169 2.95 -24.73 -18.71
CA ALA A 169 3.39 -23.46 -19.27
C ALA A 169 4.86 -23.18 -18.93
N MET A 170 5.23 -23.33 -17.66
CA MET A 170 6.61 -23.10 -17.22
C MET A 170 7.59 -24.05 -17.93
N ASN A 171 7.28 -25.35 -18.03
CA ASN A 171 8.13 -26.31 -18.73
C ASN A 171 8.38 -25.94 -20.20
N LEU A 172 7.38 -25.35 -20.88
CA LEU A 172 7.51 -24.92 -22.27
C LEU A 172 8.32 -23.61 -22.41
N PHE A 173 8.01 -22.61 -21.58
CA PHE A 173 8.56 -21.26 -21.72
C PHE A 173 9.91 -21.09 -21.03
N TRP A 174 10.21 -21.84 -19.97
CA TRP A 174 11.42 -21.64 -19.17
C TRP A 174 12.73 -21.73 -19.96
N PRO A 175 12.94 -22.68 -20.90
CA PRO A 175 14.13 -22.70 -21.76
C PRO A 175 14.27 -21.45 -22.65
N LEU A 176 13.16 -20.83 -23.04
CA LEU A 176 13.14 -19.59 -23.83
C LEU A 176 13.41 -18.37 -22.96
N LEU A 177 12.84 -18.37 -21.75
CA LEU A 177 13.01 -17.32 -20.74
C LEU A 177 14.46 -17.27 -20.23
N LEU A 178 15.11 -18.41 -19.96
CA LEU A 178 16.53 -18.47 -19.56
C LEU A 178 17.48 -17.78 -20.54
N ARG A 179 17.13 -17.74 -21.84
CA ARG A 179 17.95 -17.10 -22.88
C ARG A 179 17.70 -15.58 -23.00
N ALA A 180 16.58 -15.10 -22.47
CA ALA A 180 16.12 -13.72 -22.67
C ALA A 180 16.16 -12.90 -21.37
N LEU A 181 15.87 -13.53 -20.22
CA LEU A 181 15.77 -12.86 -18.93
C LEU A 181 17.14 -12.46 -18.38
N PRO A 182 17.22 -11.34 -17.66
CA PRO A 182 18.44 -10.94 -16.97
C PRO A 182 18.72 -11.84 -15.74
N PRO A 183 19.99 -11.93 -15.29
CA PRO A 183 20.39 -12.87 -14.23
C PRO A 183 19.67 -12.71 -12.89
N ASP A 184 19.34 -11.48 -12.52
CA ASP A 184 18.57 -11.14 -11.32
C ASP A 184 17.15 -11.73 -11.36
N VAL A 185 16.47 -11.66 -12.50
CA VAL A 185 15.15 -12.29 -12.68
C VAL A 185 15.24 -13.81 -12.70
N ILE A 186 16.27 -14.37 -13.35
CA ILE A 186 16.51 -15.82 -13.33
C ILE A 186 16.70 -16.31 -11.89
N PHE A 187 17.44 -15.56 -11.07
CA PHE A 187 17.57 -15.83 -9.64
C PHE A 187 16.22 -15.81 -8.91
N ILE A 188 15.41 -14.77 -9.12
CA ILE A 188 14.10 -14.68 -8.45
C ILE A 188 13.20 -15.88 -8.82
N ALA A 189 13.22 -16.26 -10.10
CA ALA A 189 12.37 -17.33 -10.64
C ALA A 189 12.86 -18.74 -10.27
N ASP A 190 14.17 -18.94 -10.09
CA ASP A 190 14.77 -20.24 -9.81
C ASP A 190 16.01 -20.11 -8.91
N PRO A 191 15.84 -19.72 -7.63
CA PRO A 191 16.95 -19.41 -6.73
C PRO A 191 17.84 -20.63 -6.44
N GLU A 192 17.29 -21.83 -6.53
CA GLU A 192 17.94 -23.12 -6.22
C GLU A 192 18.28 -23.96 -7.48
N GLY A 193 17.93 -23.50 -8.68
CA GLY A 193 18.26 -24.24 -9.91
C GLY A 193 17.41 -25.48 -10.15
N SER A 194 16.22 -25.53 -9.55
CA SER A 194 15.37 -26.72 -9.47
C SER A 194 14.46 -26.92 -10.68
N ILE A 195 14.07 -25.84 -11.38
CA ILE A 195 13.01 -25.89 -12.41
C ILE A 195 13.33 -26.86 -13.56
N MET A 196 14.60 -27.04 -13.94
CA MET A 196 15.00 -27.97 -15.01
C MET A 196 15.76 -29.21 -14.54
N GLY A 197 15.96 -29.40 -13.24
CA GLY A 197 16.75 -30.53 -12.70
C GLY A 197 18.21 -30.62 -13.17
N LEU A 198 18.68 -29.68 -14.01
CA LEU A 198 20.06 -29.51 -14.43
C LEU A 198 20.58 -28.21 -13.80
N GLY A 199 21.59 -28.32 -12.93
CA GLY A 199 22.22 -27.22 -12.19
C GLY A 199 23.03 -26.23 -13.04
N ASN A 200 22.47 -25.79 -14.17
CA ASN A 200 23.07 -24.82 -15.10
C ASN A 200 22.37 -23.45 -15.06
N SER A 201 21.42 -23.20 -14.15
CA SER A 201 20.83 -21.87 -14.01
C SER A 201 21.76 -20.95 -13.21
N VAL A 202 21.76 -19.67 -13.55
CA VAL A 202 22.57 -18.64 -12.86
C VAL A 202 22.05 -18.35 -11.45
N GLY A 203 20.81 -18.76 -11.13
CA GLY A 203 20.13 -18.43 -9.89
C GLY A 203 20.88 -18.81 -8.61
N PRO A 204 21.33 -20.07 -8.43
CA PRO A 204 22.10 -20.47 -7.26
C PRO A 204 23.40 -19.68 -7.05
N GLN A 205 24.02 -19.23 -8.14
CA GLN A 205 25.30 -18.53 -8.13
C GLN A 205 25.16 -17.00 -8.10
N PHE A 206 23.93 -16.49 -8.25
CA PHE A 206 23.67 -15.06 -8.26
C PHE A 206 23.84 -14.46 -6.85
N ILE A 207 24.68 -13.44 -6.77
CA ILE A 207 25.00 -12.71 -5.53
C ILE A 207 24.66 -11.22 -5.61
N GLY A 208 24.05 -10.76 -6.71
CA GLY A 208 23.81 -9.33 -6.94
C GLY A 208 25.06 -8.55 -7.43
N ASN A 209 24.83 -7.33 -7.87
CA ASN A 209 25.84 -6.40 -8.35
C ASN A 209 26.21 -5.40 -7.24
N GLY A 210 27.27 -5.71 -6.51
CA GLY A 210 27.78 -4.86 -5.41
C GLY A 210 27.19 -5.20 -4.05
N THR A 211 27.60 -4.44 -3.04
CA THR A 211 27.33 -4.77 -1.63
C THR A 211 25.85 -4.68 -1.26
N THR A 212 25.14 -3.71 -1.82
CA THR A 212 23.72 -3.50 -1.56
C THR A 212 22.87 -4.64 -2.11
N GLU A 213 23.04 -4.97 -3.41
CA GLU A 213 22.30 -6.10 -4.00
C GLU A 213 22.68 -7.43 -3.33
N MET A 214 23.93 -7.60 -2.89
CA MET A 214 24.35 -8.80 -2.16
C MET A 214 23.56 -9.02 -0.87
N ARG A 215 23.34 -7.96 -0.08
CA ARG A 215 22.49 -8.05 1.12
C ARG A 215 21.04 -8.36 0.76
N LEU A 216 20.50 -7.68 -0.26
CA LEU A 216 19.13 -7.90 -0.73
C LEU A 216 18.92 -9.32 -1.28
N VAL A 217 19.89 -9.87 -2.02
CA VAL A 217 19.86 -11.24 -2.55
C VAL A 217 19.90 -12.26 -1.42
N GLY A 218 20.73 -12.03 -0.40
CA GLY A 218 20.73 -12.86 0.82
C GLY A 218 19.36 -12.91 1.48
N ALA A 219 18.75 -11.74 1.70
CA ALA A 219 17.41 -11.62 2.26
C ALA A 219 16.33 -12.28 1.36
N LEU A 220 16.45 -12.13 0.03
CA LEU A 220 15.54 -12.74 -0.93
C LEU A 220 15.59 -14.26 -0.92
N ARG A 221 16.73 -14.90 -0.65
CA ARG A 221 16.79 -16.38 -0.55
C ARG A 221 15.89 -16.89 0.58
N GLU A 222 15.93 -16.24 1.74
CA GLU A 222 15.06 -16.56 2.88
C GLU A 222 13.58 -16.32 2.51
N ILE A 223 13.26 -15.15 1.93
CA ILE A 223 11.89 -14.78 1.56
C ILE A 223 11.32 -15.73 0.51
N LEU A 224 12.08 -16.04 -0.55
CA LEU A 224 11.65 -16.91 -1.65
C LEU A 224 11.47 -18.37 -1.21
N ALA A 225 12.09 -18.76 -0.09
CA ALA A 225 11.85 -20.04 0.58
C ALA A 225 10.61 -20.03 1.51
N GLY A 226 9.88 -18.91 1.59
CA GLY A 226 8.73 -18.74 2.49
C GLY A 226 9.10 -18.34 3.91
N GLY A 227 10.35 -17.93 4.15
CA GLY A 227 10.86 -17.52 5.45
C GLY A 227 10.56 -16.06 5.82
N HIS A 228 11.00 -15.70 7.03
CA HIS A 228 10.88 -14.35 7.60
C HIS A 228 12.26 -13.85 8.02
N LEU A 229 12.46 -12.55 7.92
CA LEU A 229 13.73 -11.91 8.25
C LEU A 229 13.76 -11.40 9.69
N GLY A 230 14.97 -11.29 10.24
CA GLY A 230 15.23 -10.58 11.48
C GLY A 230 15.02 -9.08 11.36
N TYR A 231 14.78 -8.41 12.49
CA TYR A 231 14.60 -6.96 12.56
C TYR A 231 15.78 -6.18 11.94
N GLU A 232 17.02 -6.54 12.31
CA GLU A 232 18.23 -5.87 11.83
C GLU A 232 18.47 -6.12 10.34
N GLU A 233 18.08 -7.29 9.83
CA GLU A 233 18.20 -7.65 8.42
C GLU A 233 17.26 -6.81 7.57
N VAL A 234 15.97 -6.73 7.95
CA VAL A 234 15.00 -5.86 7.27
C VAL A 234 15.46 -4.41 7.33
N GLN A 235 15.83 -3.91 8.51
CA GLN A 235 16.28 -2.52 8.66
C GLN A 235 17.52 -2.22 7.79
N GLY A 236 18.49 -3.14 7.77
CA GLY A 236 19.71 -3.00 6.99
C GLY A 236 19.49 -3.11 5.48
N VAL A 237 18.53 -3.90 5.02
CA VAL A 237 18.12 -3.94 3.61
C VAL A 237 17.39 -2.64 3.23
N LEU A 238 16.44 -2.20 4.06
CA LEU A 238 15.66 -1.00 3.78
C LEU A 238 16.53 0.26 3.70
N LYS A 239 17.49 0.43 4.62
CA LYS A 239 18.45 1.54 4.59
C LYS A 239 19.39 1.55 3.38
N ASP A 240 19.69 0.38 2.81
CA ASP A 240 20.54 0.33 1.63
C ASP A 240 19.76 0.60 0.33
N VAL A 241 18.46 0.23 0.29
CA VAL A 241 17.65 0.29 -0.92
C VAL A 241 16.79 1.56 -0.99
N LEU A 242 16.45 2.15 0.16
CA LEU A 242 15.61 3.35 0.27
C LEU A 242 16.38 4.47 1.02
N PRO A 243 16.07 5.75 0.77
CA PRO A 243 15.06 6.25 -0.16
C PRO A 243 15.49 6.09 -1.62
N LEU A 244 14.53 5.79 -2.51
CA LEU A 244 14.77 5.73 -3.95
C LEU A 244 15.12 7.14 -4.44
N LYS A 245 16.41 7.41 -4.65
CA LYS A 245 16.84 8.64 -5.32
C LYS A 245 16.53 8.49 -6.80
N PHE A 246 15.44 9.12 -7.23
CA PHE A 246 15.10 9.31 -8.65
C PHE A 246 15.65 10.64 -9.15
N GLU A 247 16.95 10.92 -8.94
CA GLU A 247 17.59 12.05 -9.63
C GLU A 247 18.15 11.56 -10.97
N ASP A 248 17.82 12.28 -12.05
CA ASP A 248 18.34 12.07 -13.41
C ASP A 248 18.26 10.64 -13.97
N GLY A 249 17.13 9.94 -13.72
CA GLY A 249 16.83 8.67 -14.38
C GLY A 249 17.80 7.51 -14.07
N LYS A 250 18.65 7.65 -13.05
CA LYS A 250 19.49 6.57 -12.53
C LYS A 250 18.96 6.16 -11.16
N SER A 251 18.33 4.99 -11.11
CA SER A 251 17.93 4.38 -9.86
C SER A 251 19.16 4.20 -8.95
N THR A 252 18.96 4.43 -7.65
CA THR A 252 19.77 3.84 -6.57
C THR A 252 20.09 2.40 -6.97
N GLY A 253 21.37 2.05 -7.09
CA GLY A 253 21.92 0.94 -7.90
C GLY A 253 21.49 -0.48 -7.54
N VAL A 254 20.19 -0.71 -7.37
CA VAL A 254 19.49 -1.93 -7.04
C VAL A 254 18.46 -2.18 -8.12
N SER A 255 18.40 -3.41 -8.60
CA SER A 255 17.44 -3.81 -9.60
C SER A 255 16.01 -3.69 -9.09
N GLU A 256 15.15 -3.05 -9.89
CA GLU A 256 13.70 -2.97 -9.64
C GLU A 256 13.06 -4.36 -9.53
N SER A 257 13.62 -5.36 -10.23
CA SER A 257 13.13 -6.75 -10.14
C SER A 257 13.38 -7.33 -8.74
N LEU A 258 14.57 -7.10 -8.16
CA LEU A 258 14.94 -7.57 -6.82
C LEU A 258 14.13 -6.85 -5.75
N LEU A 259 14.00 -5.52 -5.85
CA LEU A 259 13.24 -4.73 -4.88
C LEU A 259 11.75 -5.11 -4.90
N SER A 260 11.15 -5.25 -6.10
CA SER A 260 9.75 -5.67 -6.21
C SER A 260 9.52 -7.10 -5.71
N ALA A 261 10.46 -8.02 -5.97
CA ALA A 261 10.45 -9.38 -5.43
C ALA A 261 10.51 -9.38 -3.90
N PHE A 262 11.32 -8.52 -3.31
CA PHE A 262 11.46 -8.40 -1.86
C PHE A 262 10.16 -7.91 -1.21
N LEU A 263 9.61 -6.80 -1.72
CA LEU A 263 8.37 -6.21 -1.19
C LEU A 263 7.17 -7.15 -1.36
N ILE A 264 7.02 -7.80 -2.52
CA ILE A 264 5.91 -8.72 -2.72
C ILE A 264 6.09 -10.01 -1.93
N GLY A 265 7.33 -10.50 -1.82
CA GLY A 265 7.62 -11.75 -1.14
C GLY A 265 7.35 -11.66 0.35
N GLN A 266 7.77 -10.58 1.01
CA GLN A 266 7.43 -10.32 2.41
C GLN A 266 5.91 -10.24 2.62
N ARG A 267 5.20 -9.51 1.76
CA ARG A 267 3.73 -9.43 1.80
C ARG A 267 3.07 -10.80 1.63
N MET A 268 3.60 -11.63 0.74
CA MET A 268 3.09 -12.98 0.49
C MET A 268 3.33 -13.90 1.69
N ASN A 269 4.47 -13.79 2.35
CA ASN A 269 4.80 -14.57 3.54
C ASN A 269 4.05 -14.08 4.79
N ARG A 270 3.43 -12.89 4.74
CA ARG A 270 2.77 -12.18 5.86
C ARG A 270 3.80 -11.71 6.89
N GLU A 271 4.25 -10.48 6.72
CA GLU A 271 5.26 -9.86 7.58
C GLU A 271 4.95 -10.07 9.07
N THR A 272 5.97 -10.48 9.83
CA THR A 272 5.85 -10.60 11.28
C THR A 272 5.84 -9.22 11.94
N ASP A 273 5.38 -9.15 13.20
CA ASP A 273 5.43 -7.92 13.99
C ASP A 273 6.86 -7.33 14.07
N ARG A 274 7.89 -8.19 14.03
CA ARG A 274 9.29 -7.76 14.05
C ARG A 274 9.72 -7.14 12.72
N GLU A 275 9.35 -7.74 11.60
CA GLU A 275 9.61 -7.20 10.27
C GLU A 275 8.85 -5.87 10.09
N LEU A 276 7.57 -5.82 10.50
CA LEU A 276 6.77 -4.59 10.45
C LEU A 276 7.38 -3.47 11.30
N LYS A 277 7.87 -3.78 12.51
CA LYS A 277 8.58 -2.80 13.34
C LYS A 277 9.85 -2.28 12.64
N ALA A 278 10.58 -3.12 11.92
CA ALA A 278 11.75 -2.70 11.17
C ALA A 278 11.40 -1.71 10.05
N TYR A 279 10.28 -1.90 9.36
CA TYR A 279 9.77 -0.94 8.38
C TYR A 279 9.48 0.43 9.00
N CYS A 280 8.82 0.46 10.16
CA CYS A 280 8.50 1.71 10.84
C CYS A 280 9.77 2.48 11.26
N LEU A 281 10.78 1.78 11.75
CA LEU A 281 11.97 2.39 12.35
C LEU A 281 13.16 2.48 11.39
N ALA A 282 13.00 2.09 10.12
CA ALA A 282 14.11 2.10 9.16
C ALA A 282 14.62 3.51 8.88
N PHE A 283 13.72 4.50 8.84
CA PHE A 283 14.01 5.87 8.39
C PHE A 283 13.80 6.94 9.46
N ASP A 284 13.45 6.55 10.70
CA ASP A 284 13.22 7.50 11.80
C ASP A 284 14.44 8.41 12.05
N ASP A 285 15.65 7.88 11.86
CA ASP A 285 16.89 8.63 12.04
C ASP A 285 17.28 9.52 10.84
N GLU A 286 16.72 9.27 9.65
CA GLU A 286 17.17 9.95 8.41
C GLU A 286 16.68 11.39 8.30
N LEU A 287 15.44 11.65 8.72
CA LEU A 287 14.82 12.97 8.63
C LEU A 287 15.18 13.88 9.81
N GLY A 288 16.01 13.39 10.73
CA GLY A 288 16.33 14.05 11.99
C GLY A 288 15.14 14.06 12.97
N PRO A 289 15.30 14.71 14.13
CA PRO A 289 14.23 14.77 15.12
C PRO A 289 13.01 15.49 14.53
N ALA A 290 11.84 14.84 14.59
CA ALA A 290 10.58 15.45 14.18
C ALA A 290 10.31 16.73 15.00
N PRO A 291 9.83 17.82 14.37
CA PRO A 291 9.52 19.04 15.10
C PRO A 291 8.37 18.78 16.09
N VAL A 292 8.53 19.29 17.31
CA VAL A 292 7.50 19.22 18.34
C VAL A 292 6.64 20.48 18.27
N ALA A 293 5.34 20.29 18.06
CA ALA A 293 4.33 21.36 18.08
C ALA A 293 3.93 21.70 19.53
N ASP A 294 3.83 22.99 19.85
CA ASP A 294 3.42 23.50 21.17
C ASP A 294 1.90 23.49 21.32
N VAL A 295 1.32 22.29 21.39
CA VAL A 295 -0.12 22.06 21.54
C VAL A 295 -0.41 21.07 22.66
N SER A 296 -1.54 21.23 23.34
CA SER A 296 -1.93 20.36 24.46
C SER A 296 -2.28 18.94 24.04
N SER A 297 -2.76 18.77 22.80
CA SER A 297 -3.24 17.51 22.24
C SER A 297 -3.15 17.59 20.71
N LEU A 298 -2.61 16.54 20.08
CA LEU A 298 -2.55 16.41 18.62
C LEU A 298 -3.26 15.13 18.20
N THR A 299 -4.31 15.25 17.39
CA THR A 299 -4.98 14.09 16.78
C THR A 299 -4.43 13.83 15.39
N HIS A 300 -3.92 12.61 15.18
CA HIS A 300 -3.35 12.18 13.91
C HIS A 300 -4.35 11.32 13.11
N TYR A 301 -4.56 11.65 11.84
CA TYR A 301 -5.44 10.92 10.93
C TYR A 301 -4.63 10.27 9.81
N GLY A 302 -4.58 8.94 9.84
CA GLY A 302 -3.96 8.10 8.80
C GLY A 302 -4.98 7.15 8.20
N GLU A 303 -5.61 7.58 7.11
CA GLU A 303 -6.53 6.75 6.34
C GLU A 303 -5.74 5.84 5.37
N PRO A 304 -6.35 4.76 4.86
CA PRO A 304 -5.72 3.95 3.82
C PRO A 304 -5.28 4.79 2.62
N TYR A 305 -3.98 4.79 2.34
CA TYR A 305 -3.35 5.60 1.29
C TYR A 305 -3.87 5.32 -0.12
N ASP A 306 -4.41 4.13 -0.36
CA ASP A 306 -4.95 3.71 -1.67
C ASP A 306 -6.33 4.30 -1.99
N GLY A 307 -6.87 5.12 -1.08
CA GLY A 307 -8.11 5.86 -1.27
C GLY A 307 -9.36 4.98 -1.28
N ASN A 308 -10.53 5.61 -1.43
CA ASN A 308 -11.81 4.92 -1.44
C ASN A 308 -12.82 5.63 -2.35
N THR A 309 -13.62 4.86 -3.11
CA THR A 309 -14.72 5.36 -3.95
C THR A 309 -16.10 4.87 -3.49
N ARG A 310 -16.16 3.95 -2.54
CA ARG A 310 -17.38 3.26 -2.09
C ARG A 310 -18.04 3.92 -0.88
N PHE A 311 -17.25 4.49 0.02
CA PHE A 311 -17.74 5.03 1.28
C PHE A 311 -17.44 6.52 1.42
N PHE A 312 -18.35 7.23 2.11
CA PHE A 312 -18.14 8.61 2.49
C PHE A 312 -16.92 8.75 3.41
N ARG A 313 -16.07 9.74 3.11
CA ARG A 313 -14.85 10.00 3.86
C ARG A 313 -15.10 11.07 4.91
N SER A 314 -15.44 10.64 6.11
CA SER A 314 -15.76 11.55 7.23
C SER A 314 -14.53 12.23 7.82
N THR A 315 -13.32 11.76 7.53
CA THR A 315 -12.09 12.18 8.20
C THR A 315 -11.79 13.65 8.03
N LEU A 316 -11.92 14.19 6.81
CA LEU A 316 -11.79 15.63 6.57
C LEU A 316 -12.83 16.45 7.35
N PHE A 317 -14.07 15.96 7.43
CA PHE A 317 -15.13 16.64 8.18
C PHE A 317 -14.86 16.62 9.68
N VAL A 318 -14.46 15.47 10.23
CA VAL A 318 -14.15 15.34 11.66
C VAL A 318 -12.94 16.20 12.03
N ALA A 319 -11.89 16.21 11.21
CA ALA A 319 -10.73 17.07 11.41
C ALA A 319 -11.12 18.56 11.39
N ALA A 320 -11.91 18.99 10.42
CA ALA A 320 -12.39 20.38 10.36
C ALA A 320 -13.22 20.78 11.58
N VAL A 321 -14.13 19.90 12.03
CA VAL A 321 -14.95 20.14 13.23
C VAL A 321 -14.07 20.23 14.47
N ARG A 322 -13.09 19.34 14.64
CA ARG A 322 -12.13 19.41 15.75
C ARG A 322 -11.35 20.73 15.75
N SER A 323 -10.83 21.15 14.60
CA SER A 323 -10.14 22.43 14.48
C SER A 323 -11.04 23.61 14.85
N CYS A 324 -12.34 23.57 14.56
CA CYS A 324 -13.29 24.59 15.01
C CYS A 324 -13.47 24.64 16.55
N TYR A 325 -13.21 23.55 17.26
CA TYR A 325 -13.19 23.51 18.73
C TYR A 325 -11.84 23.89 19.33
N GLY A 326 -10.86 24.31 18.51
CA GLY A 326 -9.51 24.64 18.96
C GLY A 326 -8.63 23.43 19.21
N GLU A 327 -9.00 22.26 18.68
CA GLU A 327 -8.24 21.02 18.80
C GLU A 327 -7.34 20.81 17.58
N SER A 328 -6.04 20.64 17.81
CA SER A 328 -5.06 20.45 16.73
C SER A 328 -5.18 19.07 16.07
N SER A 329 -5.15 19.06 14.74
CA SER A 329 -5.29 17.86 13.92
C SER A 329 -4.22 17.81 12.83
N LEU A 330 -3.58 16.65 12.65
CA LEU A 330 -2.64 16.38 11.57
C LEU A 330 -3.21 15.29 10.66
N LEU A 331 -3.32 15.60 9.37
CA LEU A 331 -3.67 14.63 8.34
C LEU A 331 -2.43 14.35 7.50
N HIS A 332 -2.16 13.09 7.22
CA HIS A 332 -1.11 12.68 6.30
C HIS A 332 -1.70 11.72 5.27
N GLY A 333 -1.12 11.73 4.07
CA GLY A 333 -1.68 11.04 2.92
C GLY A 333 -0.68 10.93 1.78
N VAL A 334 -1.16 10.37 0.69
CA VAL A 334 -0.48 10.42 -0.61
C VAL A 334 -1.52 10.80 -1.66
N GLU A 335 -1.07 11.45 -2.72
CA GLU A 335 -1.98 11.85 -3.79
C GLU A 335 -2.64 10.63 -4.42
N TRP A 336 -1.89 9.57 -4.74
CA TRP A 336 -2.42 8.38 -5.40
C TRP A 336 -1.57 7.16 -5.06
N MET A 337 -2.23 6.01 -4.82
CA MET A 337 -1.55 4.74 -4.55
C MET A 337 -2.34 3.56 -5.15
N PRO A 338 -1.67 2.64 -5.89
CA PRO A 338 -2.27 1.39 -6.33
C PRO A 338 -2.47 0.42 -5.15
N PRO A 339 -3.24 -0.67 -5.30
CA PRO A 339 -3.95 -1.12 -6.49
C PRO A 339 -5.37 -0.55 -6.62
N LYS A 340 -5.93 0.07 -5.57
CA LYS A 340 -7.31 0.58 -5.61
C LYS A 340 -7.42 1.86 -6.42
N GLY A 341 -6.44 2.76 -6.30
CA GLY A 341 -6.45 4.05 -7.00
C GLY A 341 -7.71 4.87 -6.74
N GLY A 342 -8.24 4.80 -5.51
CA GLY A 342 -9.45 5.50 -5.11
C GLY A 342 -9.22 6.99 -4.86
N VAL A 343 -10.26 7.66 -4.36
CA VAL A 343 -10.19 9.09 -4.02
C VAL A 343 -9.49 9.26 -2.67
N THR A 344 -8.37 9.99 -2.65
CA THR A 344 -7.54 10.25 -1.45
C THR A 344 -7.91 11.58 -0.76
N GLU A 345 -7.52 11.78 0.51
CA GLU A 345 -7.73 13.06 1.21
C GLU A 345 -6.99 14.17 0.50
N GLU A 346 -5.77 13.87 0.07
CA GLU A 346 -4.88 14.81 -0.60
C GLU A 346 -5.52 15.33 -1.90
N GLN A 347 -6.13 14.46 -2.69
CA GLN A 347 -6.88 14.86 -3.89
C GLN A 347 -8.05 15.79 -3.56
N MET A 348 -8.83 15.47 -2.52
CA MET A 348 -9.96 16.31 -2.11
C MET A 348 -9.51 17.67 -1.57
N LEU A 349 -8.47 17.69 -0.74
CA LEU A 349 -7.88 18.91 -0.18
C LEU A 349 -7.30 19.80 -1.29
N ASN A 350 -6.54 19.23 -2.22
CA ASN A 350 -6.03 19.95 -3.39
C ASN A 350 -7.17 20.52 -4.24
N PHE A 351 -8.22 19.75 -4.48
CA PHE A 351 -9.41 20.23 -5.21
C PHE A 351 -10.13 21.39 -4.49
N MET A 352 -10.16 21.36 -3.15
CA MET A 352 -10.68 22.46 -2.32
C MET A 352 -9.74 23.69 -2.25
N GLY A 353 -8.54 23.60 -2.83
CA GLY A 353 -7.54 24.68 -2.85
C GLY A 353 -6.64 24.72 -1.61
N ALA A 354 -6.58 23.65 -0.81
CA ALA A 354 -5.63 23.55 0.29
C ALA A 354 -4.23 23.22 -0.23
N ASN A 355 -3.19 23.74 0.43
CA ASN A 355 -1.81 23.32 0.16
C ASN A 355 -1.49 22.05 0.94
N THR A 356 -1.29 20.94 0.23
CA THR A 356 -0.97 19.63 0.82
C THR A 356 0.53 19.32 0.82
N ASN A 357 1.34 20.11 0.11
CA ASN A 357 2.79 19.96 0.07
C ASN A 357 3.44 20.92 1.07
N LEU A 358 3.51 20.49 2.33
CA LEU A 358 4.03 21.26 3.46
C LEU A 358 5.35 20.66 3.95
N SER A 359 6.32 21.52 4.25
CA SER A 359 7.48 21.10 5.03
C SER A 359 7.06 20.79 6.48
N LEU A 360 7.87 20.00 7.20
CA LEU A 360 7.60 19.68 8.60
C LEU A 360 7.48 20.94 9.48
N HIS A 361 8.26 21.99 9.17
CA HIS A 361 8.18 23.28 9.89
C HIS A 361 6.88 24.02 9.58
N GLN A 362 6.47 24.07 8.31
CA GLN A 362 5.21 24.70 7.92
C GLN A 362 4.00 23.97 8.51
N ALA A 363 4.05 22.63 8.53
CA ALA A 363 3.02 21.82 9.15
C ALA A 363 2.92 22.12 10.65
N LYS A 364 4.06 22.24 11.34
CA LYS A 364 4.11 22.66 12.75
C LYS A 364 3.47 24.04 12.95
N GLU A 365 3.86 25.05 12.17
CA GLU A 365 3.32 26.42 12.27
C GLU A 365 1.82 26.51 12.02
N LEU A 366 1.23 25.57 11.27
CA LEU A 366 -0.22 25.50 11.02
C LEU A 366 -0.99 24.74 12.11
N ILE A 367 -0.29 23.90 12.88
CA ILE A 367 -0.86 23.10 13.96
C ILE A 367 -1.00 23.91 15.25
N GLU A 368 -0.06 24.83 15.49
CA GLU A 368 -0.03 25.84 16.57
C GLU A 368 -0.99 27.01 16.29
#